data_AF-A0A7W7CLK9-F1
#
_entry.id   AF-A0A7W7CLK9-F1
#
_cell.length_a   1.000
_cell.length_b   1.000
_cell.length_c   1.000
_cell.angle_alpha   90.00
_cell.angle_beta   90.00
_cell.angle_gamma   90.00
#
_symmetry.space_group_name_H-M   'P 1'
#
loop_
_entity.id
_entity.type
_entity.pdbx_description
1 polymer ?
#
loop_
_entity_poly.entity_id
_entity_poly.type
_entity_poly.pdbx_seq_one_letter_code
_entity_poly.pdbx_strand_id
1 'polypeptide(L)'
;MVLALVDFLLLLVQLLLVARALLDWSTVLAGPAAPGGFRSRLMSGVYTVTEPILAPVRRVVPPLRLGGAAIDLAFLIVFFAIVILRAFI
;
A
#
# COMPACT_ATOMS: atom_id res chain seq x y z
N MET A 1 -21.93 6.67 15.54
CA MET A 1 -20.74 7.55 15.52
C MET A 1 -19.44 6.75 15.42
N VAL A 2 -19.21 5.75 16.29
CA VAL A 2 -17.97 4.94 16.27
C VAL A 2 -17.76 4.20 14.94
N LEU A 3 -18.78 3.51 14.41
CA LEU A 3 -18.66 2.77 13.13
C LEU A 3 -18.31 3.68 11.96
N ALA A 4 -18.90 4.88 11.89
CA ALA A 4 -18.58 5.86 10.85
C ALA A 4 -17.13 6.37 10.94
N LEU A 5 -16.59 6.53 12.16
CA LEU A 5 -15.19 6.89 12.35
C LEU A 5 -14.26 5.75 11.88
N VAL A 6 -14.60 4.50 12.18
CA VAL A 6 -13.84 3.34 11.72
C VAL A 6 -13.88 3.25 10.19
N ASP A 7 -15.05 3.38 9.57
CA ASP A 7 -15.18 3.37 8.11
C ASP A 7 -14.34 4.47 7.46
N PHE A 8 -14.36 5.68 8.03
CA PHE A 8 -13.56 6.80 7.55
C PHE A 8 -12.04 6.52 7.64
N LEU A 9 -11.57 5.93 8.75
CA LEU A 9 -10.17 5.54 8.89
C LEU A 9 -9.78 4.45 7.88
N LEU A 10 -10.66 3.46 7.67
CA LEU A 10 -10.45 2.41 6.67
C LEU A 10 -10.40 3.00 5.25
N LEU A 11 -11.23 3.98 4.93
CA LEU A 11 -11.17 4.73 3.68
C LEU A 11 -9.81 5.43 3.50
N LEU A 12 -9.30 6.09 4.54
CA LEU A 12 -7.99 6.76 4.47
C LEU A 12 -6.86 5.76 4.23
N VAL A 13 -6.88 4.62 4.93
CA VAL A 13 -5.89 3.53 4.69
C VAL A 13 -6.03 3.01 3.26
N GLN A 14 -7.24 2.80 2.77
CA GLN A 14 -7.49 2.33 1.42
C GLN A 14 -6.93 3.31 0.37
N LEU A 15 -7.15 4.62 0.52
CA LEU A 15 -6.59 5.64 -0.36
C LEU A 15 -5.05 5.68 -0.29
N LEU A 16 -4.48 5.52 0.90
CA LEU A 16 -3.03 5.47 1.08
C LEU A 16 -2.41 4.24 0.40
N LEU A 17 -3.08 3.09 0.48
CA LEU A 17 -2.69 1.88 -0.24
C LEU A 17 -2.73 2.12 -1.76
N VAL A 18 -3.76 2.79 -2.29
CA VAL A 18 -3.79 3.17 -3.72
C VAL A 18 -2.61 4.08 -4.08
N ALA A 19 -2.33 5.10 -3.26
CA ALA A 19 -1.19 5.98 -3.47
C ALA A 19 0.14 5.20 -3.47
N ARG A 20 0.27 4.20 -2.58
CA ARG A 20 1.43 3.29 -2.55
C ARG A 20 1.58 2.54 -3.87
N ALA A 21 0.50 1.93 -4.38
CA ALA A 21 0.55 1.19 -5.64
C ALA A 21 0.93 2.08 -6.83
N LEU A 22 0.42 3.32 -6.89
CA LEU A 22 0.81 4.28 -7.91
C LEU A 22 2.30 4.64 -7.82
N LEU A 23 2.84 4.81 -6.61
CA LEU A 23 4.26 5.06 -6.40
C LEU A 23 5.09 3.85 -6.83
N ASP A 24 4.70 2.63 -6.48
CA ASP A 24 5.37 1.40 -6.89
C ASP A 24 5.41 1.30 -8.43
N TRP A 25 4.28 1.49 -9.11
CA TRP A 25 4.24 1.51 -10.58
C TRP A 25 5.04 2.65 -11.18
N SER A 26 5.15 3.81 -10.52
CA SER A 26 6.01 4.88 -11.00
C SER A 26 7.48 4.46 -11.09
N THR A 27 7.94 3.54 -10.23
CA THR A 27 9.31 3.00 -10.32
C THR A 27 9.49 2.08 -11.52
N VAL A 28 8.46 1.31 -11.86
CA VAL A 28 8.47 0.39 -13.01
C VAL A 28 8.40 1.18 -14.32
N LEU A 29 7.55 2.22 -14.36
CA LEU A 29 7.28 3.01 -15.57
C LEU A 29 8.35 4.08 -15.85
N ALA A 30 8.81 4.78 -14.81
CA ALA A 30 9.72 5.93 -14.93
C ALA A 30 11.11 5.67 -14.31
N GLY A 31 11.40 4.43 -13.92
CA GLY A 31 12.64 4.05 -13.25
C GLY A 31 12.73 4.49 -11.78
N PRO A 32 13.84 4.18 -11.08
CA PRO A 32 14.04 4.52 -9.68
C PRO A 32 13.98 6.02 -9.39
N ALA A 33 13.49 6.40 -8.20
CA ALA A 33 13.46 7.80 -7.77
C ALA A 33 14.88 8.33 -7.52
N ALA A 34 15.17 9.54 -7.99
CA ALA A 34 16.42 10.22 -7.68
C ALA A 34 16.55 10.45 -6.16
N PRO A 35 17.73 10.18 -5.55
CA PRO A 35 17.94 10.36 -4.12
C PRO A 35 17.60 11.79 -3.66
N GLY A 36 16.83 11.91 -2.58
CA GLY A 36 16.44 13.20 -2.00
C GLY A 36 15.40 14.01 -2.80
N GLY A 37 15.00 13.54 -3.99
CA GLY A 37 13.98 14.16 -4.82
C GLY A 37 12.57 14.04 -4.24
N PHE A 38 11.64 14.84 -4.77
CA PHE A 38 10.25 14.90 -4.29
C PHE A 38 9.55 13.53 -4.26
N ARG A 39 9.68 12.74 -5.35
CA ARG A 39 9.13 11.37 -5.43
C ARG A 39 9.70 10.44 -4.37
N SER A 40 11.00 10.52 -4.10
CA SER A 40 11.66 9.71 -3.06
C SER A 40 11.11 10.03 -1.66
N ARG A 41 10.85 11.30 -1.37
CA ARG A 41 10.24 11.73 -0.09
C ARG A 41 8.79 11.25 0.04
N LEU A 42 7.99 11.34 -1.04
CA LEU A 42 6.63 10.80 -1.05
C LEU A 42 6.62 9.30 -0.80
N MET A 43 7.48 8.55 -1.51
CA MET A 43 7.66 7.11 -1.28
C MET A 43 8.00 6.81 0.17
N SER A 44 9.00 7.49 0.73
CA SER A 44 9.38 7.29 2.13
C SER A 44 8.23 7.57 3.11
N GLY A 45 7.46 8.63 2.88
CA GLY A 45 6.30 8.96 3.72
C GLY A 45 5.21 7.90 3.65
N VAL A 46 4.78 7.54 2.43
CA VAL A 46 3.72 6.55 2.21
C VAL A 46 4.15 5.17 2.73
N TYR A 47 5.40 4.77 2.49
CA TYR A 47 5.92 3.48 2.95
C TYR A 47 6.00 3.43 4.48
N THR A 48 6.48 4.49 5.14
CA THR A 48 6.52 4.54 6.61
C THR A 48 5.16 4.26 7.24
N VAL A 49 4.07 4.77 6.64
CA VAL A 49 2.72 4.58 7.18
C VAL A 49 2.12 3.22 6.78
N THR A 50 2.40 2.73 5.58
CA THR A 50 1.81 1.48 5.08
C THR A 50 2.56 0.22 5.54
N GLU A 51 3.87 0.29 5.80
CA GLU A 51 4.68 -0.86 6.20
C GLU A 51 4.18 -1.56 7.48
N PRO A 52 3.81 -0.86 8.58
CA PRO A 52 3.25 -1.52 9.77
C PRO A 52 1.98 -2.34 9.49
N ILE A 53 1.21 -1.95 8.46
CA ILE A 53 -0.03 -2.61 8.05
C ILE A 53 0.27 -3.81 7.15
N LEU A 54 1.22 -3.66 6.22
CA LEU A 54 1.55 -4.69 5.21
C LEU A 54 2.52 -5.75 5.73
N ALA A 55 3.45 -5.39 6.61
CA ALA A 55 4.51 -6.28 7.08
C ALA A 55 3.99 -7.57 7.74
N PRO A 56 2.93 -7.57 8.56
CA PRO A 56 2.35 -8.81 9.11
C PRO A 56 1.86 -9.75 8.00
N VAL A 57 1.25 -9.22 6.95
CA VAL A 57 0.75 -10.01 5.82
C VAL A 57 1.90 -10.54 4.97
N ARG A 58 2.95 -9.74 4.74
CA ARG A 58 4.15 -10.18 4.00
C ARG A 58 4.90 -11.34 4.65
N ARG A 59 4.77 -11.52 5.96
CA ARG A 59 5.35 -12.68 6.66
C ARG A 59 4.66 -13.98 6.28
N VAL A 60 3.38 -13.93 5.92
CA VAL A 60 2.58 -15.09 5.53
C VAL A 60 2.60 -15.26 4.02
N VAL A 61 2.46 -14.16 3.28
CA VAL A 61 2.39 -14.13 1.83
C VAL A 61 3.54 -13.26 1.29
N PRO A 62 4.71 -13.85 1.02
CA PRO A 62 5.85 -13.10 0.52
C PRO A 62 5.59 -12.53 -0.88
N PRO A 63 6.26 -11.43 -1.27
CA PRO A 63 6.09 -10.82 -2.57
C PRO A 63 6.49 -11.78 -3.69
N LEU A 64 5.69 -11.81 -4.76
CA LEU A 64 5.94 -12.66 -5.93
C LEU A 64 6.92 -11.95 -6.85
N ARG A 65 8.06 -12.60 -7.12
CA ARG A 65 9.05 -12.12 -8.08
C ARG A 65 8.77 -12.74 -9.44
N LEU A 66 8.37 -11.94 -10.41
CA LEU A 66 8.09 -12.38 -11.78
C LEU A 66 8.89 -11.51 -12.75
N GLY A 67 9.71 -12.13 -13.61
CA GLY A 67 10.37 -11.44 -14.73
C GLY A 67 11.27 -10.26 -14.32
N GLY A 68 11.91 -10.31 -13.15
CA GLY A 68 12.77 -9.22 -12.65
C GLY A 68 12.04 -8.13 -11.88
N ALA A 69 10.70 -8.15 -11.81
CA ALA A 69 9.89 -7.26 -10.99
C ALA A 69 9.30 -8.01 -9.78
N ALA A 70 9.15 -7.32 -8.65
CA ALA A 70 8.45 -7.84 -7.48
C ALA A 70 7.02 -7.27 -7.44
N ILE A 71 6.03 -8.14 -7.32
CA ILE A 71 4.63 -7.79 -7.12
C ILE A 71 4.31 -7.94 -5.63
N ASP A 72 3.90 -6.84 -4.99
CA ASP A 72 3.54 -6.82 -3.57
C ASP A 72 2.12 -7.36 -3.37
N LEU A 73 2.01 -8.68 -3.20
CA LEU A 73 0.74 -9.36 -2.97
C LEU A 73 0.10 -8.97 -1.62
N ALA A 74 0.91 -8.56 -0.64
CA ALA A 74 0.38 -8.15 0.66
C ALA A 74 -0.44 -6.86 0.57
N PHE A 75 -0.02 -5.89 -0.24
CA PHE A 75 -0.82 -4.70 -0.53
C PHE A 75 -2.20 -5.08 -1.07
N LEU A 76 -2.26 -6.01 -2.02
CA LEU A 76 -3.51 -6.42 -2.65
C LEU A 76 -4.44 -7.11 -1.64
N ILE A 77 -3.89 -8.01 -0.82
CA ILE A 77 -4.64 -8.71 0.23
C ILE A 77 -5.23 -7.71 1.22
N VAL A 78 -4.42 -6.78 1.74
CA VAL A 78 -4.89 -5.78 2.71
C VAL A 78 -5.93 -4.85 2.08
N PHE A 79 -5.73 -4.43 0.83
CA PHE A 79 -6.70 -3.59 0.11
C PHE A 79 -8.07 -4.29 0.02
N PHE A 80 -8.11 -5.54 -0.44
CA PHE A 80 -9.36 -6.28 -0.55
C PHE A 80 -9.96 -6.63 0.81
N ALA A 81 -9.14 -6.94 1.82
CA ALA A 81 -9.63 -7.15 3.18
C ALA A 81 -10.35 -5.90 3.71
N ILE A 82 -9.81 -4.71 3.45
CA ILE A 82 -10.46 -3.45 3.82
C ILE A 82 -11.76 -3.25 3.04
N VAL A 83 -11.77 -3.48 1.71
CA VAL A 83 -12.99 -3.37 0.90
C VAL A 83 -14.11 -4.26 1.45
N ILE A 84 -13.77 -5.52 1.75
CA ILE A 84 -14.71 -6.50 2.29
C ILE A 84 -15.18 -6.06 3.67
N LEU A 85 -14.26 -5.66 4.55
CA LEU A 85 -14.60 -5.21 5.90
C LEU A 85 -15.56 -4.03 5.89
N ARG A 86 -15.30 -3.01 5.06
CA ARG A 86 -16.16 -1.83 4.89
C ARG A 86 -17.53 -2.16 4.31
N ALA A 87 -17.66 -3.24 3.53
CA ALA A 87 -18.95 -3.68 3.00
C ALA A 87 -19.89 -4.25 4.09
N PHE A 88 -19.36 -4.63 5.25
CA PHE A 88 -20.12 -5.22 6.36
C PHE A 88 -20.39 -4.25 7.53
N ILE A 89 -19.80 -3.06 7.52
CA ILE A 89 -19.92 -2.05 8.59
C ILE A 89 -20.80 -0.90 8.12
#